data_AF-A0A7X5SCS8-F1
#
_entry.id   AF-A0A7X5SCS8-F1
#
_cell.length_a   1.000
_cell.length_b   1.000
_cell.length_c   1.000
_cell.angle_alpha   90.00
_cell.angle_beta   90.00
_cell.angle_gamma   90.00
#
_symmetry.space_group_name_H-M   'P 1'
#
loop_
_entity.id
_entity.type
_entity.pdbx_description
1 polymer ?
#
loop_
_entity_poly.entity_id
_entity_poly.type
_entity_poly.pdbx_seq_one_letter_code
_entity_poly.pdbx_strand_id
1 'polypeptide(L)'
;DSYKVTEKSTAAYFLANLEGGTGSAVPWTANIGARIVQTKLAIDQYLSSGNVFIGNVEWNGVSPAIGTNRLNRQYTDVLPTANLSLDIT
;
A
#
# COMPACT_ATOMS: atom_id res chain seq x y z
N ASP A 1 7.01 -9.27 -23.43
CA ASP A 1 7.34 -8.43 -22.26
C ASP A 1 7.06 -9.17 -20.96
N SER A 2 7.87 -8.93 -19.93
CA SER A 2 7.66 -9.45 -18.58
C SER A 2 7.87 -8.35 -17.54
N TYR A 3 7.43 -8.57 -16.30
CA TYR A 3 7.56 -7.58 -15.24
C TYR A 3 7.91 -8.21 -13.90
N LYS A 4 8.61 -7.44 -13.06
CA LYS A 4 8.84 -7.74 -11.64
C LYS A 4 8.32 -6.59 -10.80
N VAL A 5 7.42 -6.91 -9.87
CA VAL A 5 6.86 -5.95 -8.92
C VAL A 5 7.42 -6.25 -7.54
N THR A 6 7.90 -5.22 -6.85
CA THR A 6 8.35 -5.30 -5.46
C THR A 6 7.65 -4.21 -4.66
N GLU A 7 6.91 -4.61 -3.64
CA GLU A 7 6.25 -3.70 -2.72
C GLU A 7 6.78 -3.90 -1.30
N LYS A 8 7.04 -2.81 -0.59
CA LYS A 8 7.34 -2.80 0.84
C LYS A 8 6.45 -1.78 1.54
N SER A 9 5.67 -2.27 2.48
CA SER A 9 4.78 -1.46 3.31
C SER A 9 5.26 -1.48 4.76
N THR A 10 5.35 -0.32 5.39
CA THR A 10 5.74 -0.15 6.79
C THR A 10 4.68 0.71 7.47
N ALA A 11 4.18 0.26 8.62
CA ALA A 11 3.09 0.93 9.31
C ALA A 11 3.42 1.18 10.78
N ALA A 12 2.92 2.31 11.29
CA ALA A 12 2.87 2.63 12.71
C ALA A 12 1.42 2.98 13.07
N TYR A 13 0.99 2.62 14.27
CA TYR A 13 -0.37 2.88 14.74
C TYR A 13 -0.39 3.34 16.20
N PHE A 14 -1.37 4.17 16.52
CA PHE A 14 -1.72 4.60 17.86
C PHE A 14 -3.22 4.46 18.05
N LEU A 15 -3.64 3.92 19.18
CA LEU A 15 -5.03 3.73 19.58
C LEU A 15 -5.17 4.12 21.04
N ALA A 16 -6.21 4.87 21.37
CA ALA A 16 -6.55 5.23 22.74
C ALA A 16 -8.05 5.11 22.97
N ASN A 17 -8.41 4.59 24.14
CA ASN A 17 -9.77 4.52 24.63
C ASN A 17 -9.96 5.61 25.67
N LEU A 18 -11.07 6.31 25.59
CA LEU A 18 -11.46 7.40 26.45
C LEU A 18 -12.83 7.07 27.04
N GLU A 19 -13.03 7.44 28.29
CA GLU A 19 -14.31 7.29 28.97
C GLU A 19 -14.51 8.46 29.93
N GLY A 20 -15.76 8.77 30.22
CA GLY A 20 -16.10 9.80 31.19
C GLY A 20 -17.60 9.97 31.38
N GLY A 21 -17.95 10.99 32.16
CA GLY A 21 -19.33 11.45 32.33
C GLY A 21 -19.43 12.94 32.03
N THR A 22 -20.49 13.37 31.33
CA THR A 22 -20.80 14.79 31.12
C THR A 22 -21.97 15.21 32.04
N GLY A 23 -21.80 16.32 32.76
CA GLY A 23 -22.88 16.90 33.58
C GLY A 23 -23.51 15.91 34.57
N SER A 24 -24.85 15.84 34.58
CA SER A 24 -25.65 14.95 35.45
C SER A 24 -25.66 13.48 35.02
N ALA A 25 -24.47 12.89 34.85
CA ALA A 25 -24.20 11.45 34.80
C ALA A 25 -24.51 10.68 33.51
N VAL A 26 -24.46 11.28 32.32
CA VAL A 26 -24.48 10.51 31.05
C VAL A 26 -23.10 9.88 30.81
N PRO A 27 -22.95 8.53 30.90
CA PRO A 27 -21.70 7.86 30.59
C PRO A 27 -21.40 7.96 29.10
N TRP A 28 -20.13 8.16 28.77
CA TRP A 28 -19.65 8.13 27.39
C TRP A 28 -18.36 7.33 27.28
N THR A 29 -18.17 6.71 26.13
CA THR A 29 -16.92 6.04 25.74
C THR A 29 -16.54 6.49 24.33
N ALA A 30 -15.25 6.69 24.07
CA ALA A 30 -14.74 7.04 22.77
C ALA A 30 -13.47 6.24 22.46
N ASN A 31 -13.29 5.89 21.20
CA ASN A 31 -12.03 5.30 20.72
C ASN A 31 -11.46 6.23 19.66
N ILE A 32 -10.22 6.63 19.84
CA ILE A 32 -9.48 7.43 18.86
C ILE A 32 -8.25 6.65 18.40
N GLY A 33 -7.83 6.90 17.17
CA GLY A 33 -6.65 6.26 16.64
C GLY A 33 -6.15 6.92 15.38
N ALA A 34 -4.91 6.61 15.05
CA ALA A 34 -4.30 6.99 13.78
C ALA A 34 -3.35 5.88 13.33
N ARG A 35 -3.33 5.62 12.03
CA ARG A 35 -2.37 4.73 11.39
C ARG A 35 -1.61 5.49 10.31
N ILE A 36 -0.29 5.43 10.35
CA ILE A 36 0.60 5.97 9.33
C ILE A 36 1.15 4.78 8.55
N VAL A 37 0.94 4.74 7.24
CA VAL A 37 1.42 3.68 6.35
C VAL A 37 2.32 4.29 5.30
N GLN A 38 3.57 3.85 5.23
CA GLN A 38 4.47 4.19 4.14
C GLN A 38 4.59 2.99 3.20
N THR A 39 4.31 3.23 1.92
CA THR A 39 4.39 2.21 0.87
C THR A 39 5.45 2.61 -0.14
N LYS A 40 6.34 1.67 -0.45
CA LYS A 40 7.36 1.77 -1.51
C LYS A 40 7.08 0.70 -2.55
N LEU A 41 6.85 1.12 -3.79
CA LEU A 41 6.56 0.26 -4.93
C LEU A 41 7.65 0.45 -5.98
N ALA A 42 8.26 -0.65 -6.41
CA ALA A 42 9.19 -0.70 -7.53
C ALA A 42 8.65 -1.67 -8.59
N ILE A 43 8.61 -1.23 -9.85
CA ILE A 43 8.20 -2.03 -10.99
C ILE A 43 9.34 -2.02 -12.00
N ASP A 44 9.89 -3.19 -12.28
CA ASP A 44 10.82 -3.43 -13.38
C ASP A 44 10.05 -4.03 -14.55
N GLN A 45 10.01 -3.33 -15.67
CA GLN A 45 9.41 -3.80 -16.93
C GLN A 45 10.54 -4.22 -17.87
N TYR A 46 10.55 -5.49 -18.28
CA TYR A 46 11.50 -6.04 -19.24
C TYR A 46 10.89 -5.95 -20.64
N LEU A 47 11.43 -5.03 -21.44
CA LEU A 47 10.97 -4.76 -22.79
C LEU A 47 11.57 -5.79 -23.74
N SER A 48 10.75 -6.35 -24.62
CA SER A 48 11.17 -7.23 -25.71
C SER A 48 10.90 -6.57 -27.07
N SER A 49 11.65 -6.97 -28.10
CA SER A 49 11.40 -6.54 -29.49
C SER A 49 11.08 -7.75 -30.34
N GLY A 50 10.04 -7.65 -31.18
CA GLY A 50 9.54 -8.75 -32.00
C GLY A 50 10.57 -9.31 -32.98
N ASN A 51 11.56 -8.51 -33.37
CA ASN A 51 12.59 -8.90 -34.33
C ASN A 51 13.90 -9.39 -33.65
N VAL A 52 13.92 -9.48 -32.32
CA VAL A 52 15.10 -9.90 -31.54
C VAL A 52 14.78 -11.18 -30.78
N PHE A 53 15.48 -12.25 -31.15
CA PHE A 53 15.33 -13.56 -30.53
C PHE A 53 16.65 -14.34 -30.54
N ILE A 54 16.81 -15.21 -29.55
CA ILE A 54 17.91 -16.18 -29.48
C ILE A 54 17.41 -17.47 -30.13
N GLY A 55 17.99 -17.84 -31.27
CA GLY A 55 17.61 -19.02 -32.06
C GLY A 55 17.75 -18.77 -33.56
N ASN A 56 17.41 -19.77 -34.37
CA ASN A 56 17.55 -19.69 -35.84
C ASN A 56 16.28 -19.19 -36.54
N VAL A 57 15.13 -19.25 -35.87
CA VAL A 57 13.81 -18.87 -36.43
C VAL A 57 13.00 -18.12 -35.39
N GLU A 58 12.28 -17.10 -35.82
CA GLU A 58 11.57 -16.15 -34.94
C GLU A 58 10.44 -16.80 -34.13
N TRP A 59 9.76 -17.81 -34.68
CA TRP A 59 8.57 -18.40 -34.07
C TRP A 59 8.84 -19.28 -32.84
N ASN A 60 10.10 -19.73 -32.66
CA ASN A 60 10.50 -20.54 -31.50
C ASN A 60 11.65 -19.94 -30.68
N GLY A 61 12.17 -18.79 -31.11
CA GLY A 61 13.31 -18.15 -30.47
C GLY A 61 12.94 -17.55 -29.11
N VAL A 62 13.89 -17.56 -28.18
CA VAL A 62 13.70 -16.89 -26.88
C VAL A 62 13.87 -15.39 -27.08
N SER A 63 12.83 -14.60 -26.79
CA SER A 63 12.94 -13.14 -26.87
C SER A 63 13.66 -12.58 -25.62
N PRO A 64 14.88 -12.02 -25.77
CA PRO A 64 15.60 -11.46 -24.64
C PRO A 64 15.01 -10.09 -24.26
N ALA A 65 15.22 -9.69 -23.02
CA ALA A 65 14.96 -8.31 -22.61
C ALA A 65 15.99 -7.38 -23.29
N ILE A 66 15.51 -6.45 -24.12
CA ILE A 66 16.34 -5.45 -24.79
C ILE A 66 16.52 -4.17 -23.96
N GLY A 67 15.78 -4.07 -22.86
CA GLY A 67 15.87 -2.96 -21.92
C GLY A 67 15.03 -3.21 -20.68
N THR A 68 15.28 -2.38 -19.66
CA THR A 68 14.48 -2.38 -18.43
C THR A 68 13.98 -0.97 -18.18
N ASN A 69 12.66 -0.80 -18.08
CA ASN A 69 12.05 0.41 -17.60
C ASN A 69 11.71 0.24 -16.10
N ARG A 70 12.25 1.11 -15.26
CA ARG A 70 12.05 1.06 -13.80
C ARG A 70 11.17 2.21 -13.33
N LEU A 71 10.05 1.88 -12.72
CA LEU A 71 9.14 2.82 -12.08
C LEU A 71 9.21 2.66 -10.56
N ASN A 72 9.47 3.76 -9.86
CA ASN A 72 9.48 3.79 -8.40
C ASN A 72 8.41 4.76 -7.91
N ARG A 73 7.56 4.31 -6.98
CA ARG A 73 6.55 5.13 -6.31
C ARG A 73 6.71 4.99 -4.80
N GLN A 74 6.73 6.12 -4.09
CA GLN A 74 6.68 6.16 -2.64
C GLN A 74 5.57 7.10 -2.20
N TYR A 75 4.70 6.63 -1.31
CA TYR A 75 3.63 7.43 -0.75
C TYR A 75 3.43 7.09 0.73
N THR A 76 2.85 8.04 1.47
CA THR A 76 2.53 7.89 2.89
C THR A 76 1.06 8.24 3.09
N ASP A 77 0.31 7.29 3.63
CA ASP A 77 -1.11 7.45 3.96
C ASP A 77 -1.26 7.65 5.46
N VAL A 78 -2.04 8.68 5.84
CA VAL A 78 -2.43 8.94 7.23
C VAL A 78 -3.91 8.63 7.38
N LEU A 79 -4.23 7.67 8.24
CA LEU A 79 -5.56 7.10 8.39
C LEU A 79 -6.07 7.32 9.82
N PRO A 80 -6.73 8.46 10.10
CA PRO A 80 -7.34 8.73 11.40
C PRO A 80 -8.64 7.96 11.59
N THR A 81 -8.96 7.63 12.83
CA THR A 81 -10.19 6.94 13.24
C THR A 81 -10.71 7.52 14.53
N ALA A 82 -12.02 7.74 14.63
CA ALA A 82 -12.68 8.16 15.87
C ALA A 82 -14.09 7.56 15.94
N ASN A 83 -14.51 7.14 17.13
CA ASN A 83 -15.89 6.79 17.44
C ASN A 83 -16.25 7.30 18.84
N LEU A 84 -17.55 7.46 19.09
CA LEU A 84 -18.13 7.92 20.35
C LEU A 84 -19.43 7.16 20.60
N SER A 85 -19.66 6.75 21.84
CA SER A 85 -20.88 6.14 22.32
C SER A 85 -21.38 6.88 23.56
N LEU A 86 -22.70 7.02 23.67
CA LEU A 86 -23.41 7.68 24.78
C LEU A 86 -24.44 6.71 25.33
N ASP A 87 -24.46 6.54 26.66
CA ASP A 87 -25.49 5.75 27.33
C ASP A 87 -26.62 6.67 27.81
N ILE A 88 -27.75 6.60 27.09
CA ILE A 88 -28.95 7.41 27.32
C ILE A 88 -30.06 6.47 27.79
N THR A 89 -29.96 6.03 29.04
CA THR A 89 -30.99 5.24 29.72
C THR A 89 -31.81 6.12 30.66
#